data_AF-A0A348DKT7-F1
#
_entry.id   AF-A0A348DKT7-F1
#
_cell.length_a   1.000
_cell.length_b   1.000
_cell.length_c   1.000
_cell.angle_alpha   90.00
_cell.angle_beta   90.00
_cell.angle_gamma   90.00
#
_symmetry.space_group_name_H-M   'P 1'
#
loop_
_entity.id
_entity.type
_entity.pdbx_description
1 polymer ?
#
loop_
_entity_poly.entity_id
_entity_poly.type
_entity_poly.pdbx_seq_one_letter_code
_entity_poly.pdbx_strand_id
1 'polypeptide(L)'
;MSRMIIDTNILYSLVGLSTNQKVIDSPIDQFKLSITTPSLIEVISKYHNDLGSIKKCINPIINENIELISIGHAPISNGFLYRLHFG
;
A
#
# COMPACT_ATOMS: atom_id res chain seq x y z
N MET A 1 12.48 12.16 11.60
CA MET A 1 12.24 11.77 10.21
C MET A 1 10.78 12.03 9.86
N SER A 2 10.50 12.56 8.67
CA SER A 2 9.13 12.73 8.20
C SER A 2 8.52 11.37 7.86
N ARG A 3 7.22 11.21 8.10
CA ARG A 3 6.47 10.00 7.74
C ARG A 3 5.94 10.16 6.31
N MET A 4 6.04 9.10 5.51
CA MET A 4 5.46 9.04 4.17
C MET A 4 4.51 7.84 4.08
N ILE A 5 3.25 8.11 3.74
CA ILE A 5 2.27 7.07 3.43
C ILE A 5 2.41 6.73 1.96
N ILE A 6 2.69 5.48 1.64
CA ILE A 6 2.94 5.01 0.27
C ILE A 6 1.78 4.19 -0.26
N ASP A 7 1.53 4.32 -1.57
CA ASP A 7 0.55 3.51 -2.28
C ASP A 7 1.03 2.06 -2.48
N THR A 8 0.09 1.16 -2.74
CA THR A 8 0.36 -0.27 -2.94
C THR A 8 1.29 -0.51 -4.15
N ASN A 9 1.25 0.33 -5.18
CA ASN A 9 2.17 0.22 -6.32
C ASN A 9 3.63 0.54 -5.95
N ILE A 10 3.85 1.46 -5.01
CA ILE A 10 5.19 1.77 -4.50
C ILE A 10 5.68 0.58 -3.66
N LEU A 11 4.81 0.02 -2.81
CA LEU A 11 5.13 -1.19 -2.04
C LEU A 11 5.56 -2.34 -2.96
N TYR A 12 4.82 -2.63 -4.04
CA TYR A 12 5.20 -3.67 -5.00
C TYR A 12 6.61 -3.47 -5.57
N SER A 13 6.97 -2.21 -5.86
CA SER A 13 8.31 -1.89 -6.35
C SER A 13 9.38 -2.12 -5.29
N LEU A 14 9.13 -1.73 -4.05
CA LEU A 14 10.08 -1.88 -2.94
C LEU A 14 10.35 -3.35 -2.60
N VAL A 15 9.38 -4.24 -2.79
CA VAL A 15 9.52 -5.68 -2.50
C VAL A 15 9.89 -6.53 -3.74
N GLY A 16 10.19 -5.87 -4.86
CA GLY A 16 10.61 -6.54 -6.10
C GLY A 16 9.53 -7.35 -6.80
N LEU A 17 8.26 -6.95 -6.66
CA LEU A 17 7.12 -7.51 -7.40
C LEU A 17 6.80 -6.72 -8.68
N SER A 18 7.24 -5.47 -8.76
CA SER A 18 7.18 -4.64 -9.96
C SER A 18 8.43 -3.77 -10.08
N THR A 19 8.69 -3.23 -11.26
CA THR A 19 9.77 -2.27 -11.48
C THR A 19 9.16 -0.89 -11.64
N ASN A 20 9.58 0.08 -10.81
CA ASN A 20 9.21 1.48 -10.96
C ASN A 20 10.44 2.38 -10.80
N GLN A 21 10.93 2.90 -11.93
CA GLN A 21 12.14 3.73 -11.96
C GLN A 21 12.03 4.97 -11.08
N LYS A 22 10.83 5.56 -10.98
CA LYS A 22 10.61 6.73 -10.11
C LYS A 22 10.77 6.41 -8.63
N VAL A 23 10.46 5.18 -8.21
CA VAL A 23 10.66 4.73 -6.83
C VAL A 23 12.15 4.46 -6.58
N ILE A 24 12.82 3.81 -7.53
CA ILE A 24 14.26 3.51 -7.47
C ILE A 24 15.09 4.80 -7.36
N ASP A 25 14.75 5.82 -8.16
CA ASP A 25 15.48 7.10 -8.18
C ASP A 25 15.06 8.06 -7.05
N SER A 26 14.02 7.71 -6.28
CA SER A 26 13.51 8.59 -5.22
C SER A 26 14.29 8.42 -3.91
N PRO A 27 14.42 9.50 -3.11
CA PRO A 27 15.03 9.43 -1.77
C PRO A 27 14.05 8.86 -0.73
N ILE A 28 13.29 7.81 -1.10
CA ILE A 28 12.20 7.25 -0.29
C ILE A 28 12.72 6.61 1.01
N ASP A 29 13.98 6.19 1.02
CA ASP A 29 14.71 5.66 2.18
C ASP A 29 14.96 6.71 3.28
N GLN A 30 14.83 8.01 2.97
CA GLN A 30 14.96 9.09 3.94
C GLN A 30 13.71 9.28 4.82
N PHE A 31 12.61 8.59 4.48
CA PHE A 31 11.33 8.72 5.17
C PHE A 31 11.03 7.49 6.02
N LYS A 32 10.28 7.70 7.12
CA LYS A 32 9.62 6.57 7.80
C LYS A 32 8.40 6.17 6.97
N LEU A 33 8.47 5.01 6.33
CA LEU A 33 7.41 4.56 5.44
C LEU A 33 6.23 3.99 6.21
N SER A 34 5.05 4.19 5.65
CA SER A 34 3.81 3.63 6.18
C SER A 34 2.88 3.20 5.06
N ILE A 35 2.11 2.14 5.27
CA ILE A 35 0.98 1.76 4.41
C ILE A 35 -0.30 1.76 5.22
N THR A 36 -1.43 1.63 4.54
CA THR A 36 -2.74 1.58 5.19
C THR A 36 -3.34 0.17 5.16
N THR A 37 -4.33 -0.09 6.02
CA THR A 37 -5.13 -1.31 5.98
C THR A 37 -5.76 -1.58 4.59
N PRO A 38 -6.34 -0.60 3.87
CA PRO A 38 -6.74 -0.76 2.47
C PRO A 38 -5.62 -1.23 1.53
N SER A 39 -4.41 -0.70 1.68
CA SER A 39 -3.26 -1.15 0.87
C SER A 39 -2.98 -2.63 1.08
N LEU A 40 -3.06 -3.12 2.32
CA LEU A 40 -2.89 -4.54 2.63
C LEU A 40 -4.06 -5.40 2.09
N ILE A 41 -5.30 -4.91 2.15
CA ILE A 41 -6.46 -5.59 1.54
C ILE A 41 -6.26 -5.70 0.02
N GLU A 42 -5.76 -4.65 -0.63
CA GLU A 42 -5.45 -4.67 -2.06
C GLU A 42 -4.39 -5.73 -2.41
N VAL A 43 -3.30 -5.82 -1.62
CA VAL A 43 -2.28 -6.87 -1.77
C VAL A 43 -2.91 -8.27 -1.72
N ILE A 44 -3.72 -8.53 -0.68
CA ILE A 44 -4.36 -9.84 -0.46
C ILE A 44 -5.33 -10.16 -1.60
N SER A 45 -6.12 -9.17 -2.03
CA SER A 45 -7.07 -9.33 -3.15
C SER A 45 -6.34 -9.64 -4.46
N LYS A 46 -5.29 -8.87 -4.78
CA LYS A 46 -4.53 -9.00 -6.02
C LYS A 46 -3.78 -10.34 -6.11
N TYR A 47 -3.13 -10.76 -5.03
CA TYR A 47 -2.31 -11.97 -4.99
C TYR A 47 -2.98 -13.13 -4.23
N HIS A 48 -4.31 -13.21 -4.21
CA HIS A 48 -5.06 -14.21 -3.43
C HIS A 48 -4.66 -15.68 -3.73
N ASN A 49 -4.12 -15.96 -4.93
CA ASN A 49 -3.61 -17.28 -5.32
C ASN A 49 -2.06 -17.41 -5.25
N ASP A 50 -1.34 -16.35 -4.85
CA ASP A 50 0.11 -16.30 -4.77
C ASP A 50 0.57 -15.84 -3.37
N LEU A 51 0.66 -16.82 -2.47
CA LEU A 51 1.16 -16.61 -1.11
C LEU A 51 2.59 -16.09 -1.06
N GLY A 52 3.41 -16.35 -2.08
CA GLY A 52 4.80 -15.88 -2.15
C GLY A 52 4.85 -14.36 -2.27
N SER A 53 4.03 -13.81 -3.17
CA SER A 53 3.89 -12.36 -3.35
C SER A 53 3.27 -11.68 -2.13
N ILE A 54 2.24 -12.29 -1.52
CA ILE A 54 1.67 -11.77 -0.25
C ILE A 54 2.75 -11.68 0.84
N LYS A 55 3.54 -12.75 1.03
CA LYS A 55 4.62 -12.78 2.03
C LYS A 55 5.68 -11.70 1.75
N LYS A 56 6.06 -11.47 0.50
CA LYS A 56 7.00 -10.39 0.13
C LYS A 56 6.48 -9.02 0.57
N CYS A 57 5.20 -8.73 0.37
CA CYS A 57 4.58 -7.47 0.80
C CYS A 57 4.44 -7.34 2.32
N ILE A 58 4.17 -8.44 3.03
CA ILE A 58 3.95 -8.44 4.49
C ILE A 58 5.26 -8.42 5.28
N ASN A 59 6.32 -9.06 4.79
CA ASN A 59 7.62 -9.12 5.46
C ASN A 59 8.16 -7.77 5.95
N PRO A 60 8.20 -6.68 5.14
CA PRO A 60 8.67 -5.39 5.63
C PRO A 60 7.77 -4.78 6.71
N ILE A 61 6.50 -5.19 6.80
CA ILE A 61 5.58 -4.77 7.87
C ILE A 61 5.90 -5.52 9.16
N ILE A 62 6.05 -6.85 9.09
CA ILE A 62 6.39 -7.70 10.24
C ILE A 62 7.74 -7.28 10.84
N ASN A 63 8.70 -6.94 9.98
CA ASN A 63 10.03 -6.49 10.39
C ASN A 63 10.08 -5.01 10.79
N GLU A 64 8.93 -4.33 10.89
CA GLU A 64 8.81 -2.93 11.29
C GLU A 64 9.54 -1.91 10.38
N ASN A 65 9.96 -2.33 9.18
CA ASN A 65 10.55 -1.45 8.17
C ASN A 65 9.49 -0.52 7.54
N ILE A 66 8.22 -0.95 7.52
CA ILE A 66 7.07 -0.19 7.06
C ILE A 66 5.98 -0.27 8.12
N GLU A 67 5.53 0.89 8.61
CA GLU A 67 4.47 0.98 9.62
C GLU A 67 3.08 0.74 8.99
N LEU A 68 2.28 -0.16 9.54
CA LEU A 68 0.88 -0.33 9.13
C LEU A 68 -0.01 0.63 9.92
N ILE A 69 -0.62 1.57 9.21
CA ILE A 69 -1.60 2.49 9.79
C ILE A 69 -2.99 1.87 9.61
N SER A 70 -3.60 1.51 10.73
CA SER A 70 -5.00 1.09 10.75
C SER A 70 -5.90 2.30 10.54
N ILE A 71 -6.47 2.39 9.34
CA ILE A 71 -7.61 3.27 9.06
C ILE A 71 -8.85 2.39 8.97
N GLY A 72 -9.90 2.78 9.69
CA GLY A 72 -11.17 2.05 9.67
C GLY A 72 -11.68 1.93 8.24
N HIS A 73 -12.14 0.73 7.85
CA HIS A 73 -12.81 0.55 6.56
C HIS A 73 -14.20 1.18 6.67
N ALA A 74 -14.38 2.37 6.10
CA ALA A 74 -15.71 2.90 5.81
C ALA A 74 -16.04 2.56 4.35
N PRO A 75 -16.77 1.46 4.05
CA PRO A 75 -17.24 1.22 2.70
C PRO A 75 -18.16 2.38 2.30
N ILE A 76 -17.71 3.18 1.34
CA ILE A 76 -18.52 4.25 0.75
C ILE A 76 -19.41 3.60 -0.29
N SER A 77 -20.74 3.77 -0.17
CA SER A 77 -21.66 3.22 -1.16
C SER A 77 -21.51 3.94 -2.51
N ASN A 78 -21.67 3.20 -3.61
CA ASN A 78 -21.63 3.80 -4.95
C ASN A 78 -22.65 4.94 -5.10
N GLY A 79 -23.81 4.85 -4.44
CA GLY A 79 -24.79 5.92 -4.41
C GLY A 79 -24.28 7.23 -3.80
N PHE A 80 -23.40 7.15 -2.80
CA PHE A 80 -22.73 8.34 -2.26
C PHE A 80 -21.73 8.93 -3.26
N LEU A 81 -20.94 8.08 -3.93
CA LEU A 81 -19.99 8.52 -4.96
C LEU A 81 -20.70 9.17 -6.15
N TYR A 82 -21.82 8.59 -6.60
CA TYR A 82 -22.62 9.17 -7.69
C TYR A 82 -23.16 10.54 -7.33
N ARG A 83 -23.61 10.75 -6.09
CA ARG A 83 -24.02 12.08 -5.62
C ARG A 83 -22.89 13.10 -5.62
N LEU A 84 -21.65 12.69 -5.31
CA LEU A 84 -20.51 13.62 -5.37
C LEU A 84 -20.10 13.98 -6.80
N HIS A 85 -20.28 13.05 -7.74
CA HIS A 85 -19.83 13.25 -9.12
C HIS A 85 -20.86 13.97 -10.00
N PHE A 86 -22.15 13.74 -9.75
CA PHE A 86 -23.26 14.25 -10.56
C PHE A 86 -24.21 15.20 -9.82
N GLY A 87 -24.05 15.37 -8.51
CA GLY A 87 -24.89 16.22 -7.66
C GLY A 87 -24.36 17.64 -7.49
#